data_AF-A0A1C6SDU5-F1
#
_entry.id   AF-A0A1C6SDU5-F1
#
_cell.length_a   1.000
_cell.length_b   1.000
_cell.length_c   1.000
_cell.angle_alpha   90.00
_cell.angle_beta   90.00
_cell.angle_gamma   90.00
#
_symmetry.space_group_name_H-M   'P 1'
#
loop_
_entity.id
_entity.type
_entity.pdbx_description
1 polymer ?
#
loop_
_entity_poly.entity_id
_entity_poly.type
_entity_poly.pdbx_seq_one_letter_code
_entity_poly.pdbx_strand_id
1 'polypeptide(L)'
;MIPEEDRPASWLHGYGGIEADIRQLREFADRLRGEVERNYAPHLRYIEHDMKAPVPNPADAFLELVQFLRAHWETQQAATNAVWGVGAVTGRLAGAAETVASTYAGTDAFSAARVADVERALAHPGTPRATPAPLVLSDPTGPDEPPVVLP
;
A
#
# COMPACT_ATOMS: atom_id res chain seq x y z
N MET A 1 10.91 19.93 -23.51
CA MET A 1 9.78 19.07 -23.92
C MET A 1 9.82 17.86 -23.00
N ILE A 2 8.81 17.66 -22.14
CA ILE A 2 8.77 16.49 -21.24
C ILE A 2 8.34 15.27 -22.08
N PRO A 3 9.05 14.12 -22.00
CA PRO A 3 8.65 12.88 -22.65
C PRO A 3 7.18 12.54 -22.33
N GLU A 4 6.43 11.99 -23.29
CA GLU A 4 4.99 11.66 -23.12
C GLU A 4 4.72 10.75 -21.91
N GLU A 5 5.71 9.97 -21.49
CA GLU A 5 5.66 9.01 -20.38
C GLU A 5 5.69 9.65 -18.98
N ASP A 6 6.23 10.87 -18.86
CA ASP A 6 6.30 11.64 -17.61
C ASP A 6 5.11 12.61 -17.44
N ARG A 7 4.15 12.57 -18.38
CA ARG A 7 2.96 13.43 -18.28
C ARG A 7 1.94 12.79 -17.34
N PRO A 8 1.36 13.57 -16.41
CA PRO A 8 0.26 13.08 -15.61
C PRO A 8 -0.87 12.60 -16.53
N ALA A 9 -1.44 11.43 -16.21
CA ALA A 9 -2.34 10.76 -17.13
C ALA A 9 -3.53 11.66 -17.49
N SER A 10 -3.79 11.81 -18.79
CA SER A 10 -4.74 12.79 -19.34
C SER A 10 -6.18 12.64 -18.85
N TRP A 11 -6.54 11.47 -18.32
CA TRP A 11 -7.84 11.20 -17.70
C TRP A 11 -8.02 11.82 -16.29
N LEU A 12 -6.94 12.32 -15.67
CA LEU A 12 -6.98 13.04 -14.38
C LEU A 12 -7.24 14.54 -14.52
N HIS A 13 -7.24 15.11 -15.73
CA HIS A 13 -7.40 16.56 -15.96
C HIS A 13 -8.79 17.15 -15.61
N GLY A 14 -9.75 16.33 -15.21
CA GLY A 14 -11.11 16.75 -14.86
C GLY A 14 -11.60 16.33 -13.48
N TYR A 15 -10.81 15.53 -12.73
CA TYR A 15 -11.15 15.25 -11.34
C TYR A 15 -10.78 16.48 -10.51
N GLY A 16 -11.80 17.28 -10.15
CA GLY A 16 -11.72 18.17 -9.00
C GLY A 16 -11.14 17.40 -7.81
N GLY A 17 -10.30 18.07 -7.02
CA GLY A 17 -9.38 17.48 -6.05
C GLY A 17 -9.87 16.16 -5.45
N ILE A 18 -9.04 15.13 -5.53
CA ILE A 18 -9.31 13.82 -4.93
C ILE A 18 -9.47 14.04 -3.42
N GLU A 19 -10.71 14.12 -2.97
CA GLU A 19 -11.06 14.21 -1.55
C GLU A 19 -11.02 12.79 -0.98
N ALA A 20 -9.84 12.37 -0.53
CA ALA A 20 -9.67 11.13 0.19
C ALA A 20 -10.04 11.36 1.66
N ASP A 21 -11.09 10.71 2.17
CA ASP A 21 -11.35 10.69 3.62
C ASP A 21 -10.28 9.82 4.31
N ILE A 22 -9.20 10.48 4.74
CA ILE A 22 -8.05 9.86 5.42
C ILE A 22 -8.50 9.10 6.67
N ARG A 23 -9.53 9.58 7.38
CA ARG A 23 -10.06 8.92 8.58
C ARG A 23 -10.73 7.61 8.18
N GLN A 24 -11.52 7.60 7.12
CA GLN A 24 -12.14 6.36 6.61
C GLN A 24 -11.11 5.37 6.08
N LEU A 25 -10.04 5.82 5.41
CA LEU A 25 -8.98 4.93 4.92
C LEU A 25 -8.22 4.24 6.06
N ARG A 26 -7.90 4.99 7.13
CA ARG A 26 -7.28 4.42 8.34
C ARG A 26 -8.22 3.46 9.05
N GLU A 27 -9.47 3.85 9.25
CA GLU A 27 -10.49 3.00 9.87
C GLU A 27 -10.71 1.70 9.07
N PHE A 28 -10.69 1.79 7.74
CA PHE A 28 -10.75 0.64 6.86
C PHE A 28 -9.52 -0.28 7.02
N ALA A 29 -8.31 0.28 7.04
CA ALA A 29 -7.08 -0.48 7.23
C ALA A 29 -7.06 -1.21 8.58
N ASP A 30 -7.47 -0.52 9.65
CA ASP A 30 -7.55 -1.08 11.00
C ASP A 30 -8.63 -2.17 11.10
N ARG A 31 -9.79 -1.98 10.47
CA ARG A 31 -10.84 -3.01 10.41
C ARG A 31 -10.37 -4.24 9.65
N LEU A 32 -9.72 -4.10 8.49
CA LEU A 32 -9.18 -5.22 7.72
C LEU A 32 -8.12 -6.00 8.51
N ARG A 33 -7.21 -5.28 9.17
CA ARG A 33 -6.20 -5.90 10.02
C ARG A 33 -6.84 -6.63 11.21
N GLY A 34 -7.78 -5.98 11.88
CA GLY A 34 -8.53 -6.55 12.99
C GLY A 34 -9.33 -7.79 12.61
N GLU A 35 -9.97 -7.79 11.43
CA GLU A 35 -10.71 -8.94 10.91
C GLU A 35 -9.78 -10.13 10.68
N VAL A 36 -8.62 -9.90 10.06
CA VAL A 36 -7.64 -10.98 9.84
C VAL A 36 -7.07 -11.50 11.15
N GLU A 37 -6.63 -10.63 12.05
CA GLU A 37 -5.97 -11.03 13.29
C GLU A 37 -6.91 -11.70 14.28
N ARG A 38 -8.16 -11.23 14.39
CA ARG A 38 -9.11 -11.68 15.41
C ARG A 38 -10.06 -12.77 14.92
N ASN A 39 -10.44 -12.73 13.65
CA ASN A 39 -11.46 -13.63 13.11
C ASN A 39 -10.84 -14.65 12.15
N TYR A 40 -9.95 -14.25 11.24
CA TYR A 40 -9.43 -15.21 10.24
C TYR A 40 -8.29 -16.09 10.76
N ALA A 41 -7.20 -15.48 11.23
CA ALA A 41 -5.97 -16.15 11.61
C ALA A 41 -6.12 -17.19 12.73
N PRO A 42 -6.94 -16.96 13.78
CA PRO A 42 -7.14 -17.97 14.83
C PRO A 42 -7.83 -19.24 14.32
N HIS A 43 -8.65 -19.11 13.27
CA HIS A 43 -9.38 -20.25 12.71
C HIS A 43 -8.57 -21.08 11.72
N LEU A 44 -7.50 -20.52 11.12
CA LEU A 44 -6.63 -21.25 10.20
C LEU A 44 -6.05 -22.54 10.78
N ARG A 45 -5.65 -22.54 12.06
CA ARG A 45 -5.09 -23.73 12.72
C ARG A 45 -6.05 -24.92 12.78
N TYR A 46 -7.36 -24.66 12.83
CA TYR A 46 -8.35 -25.74 12.85
C TYR A 46 -8.51 -26.40 11.48
N ILE A 47 -8.25 -25.65 10.40
CA ILE A 47 -8.41 -26.11 9.01
C ILE A 47 -7.09 -26.69 8.49
N GLU A 48 -5.98 -26.39 9.15
CA GLU A 48 -4.64 -26.81 8.73
C GLU A 48 -4.47 -28.32 8.63
N HIS A 49 -5.03 -29.07 9.56
CA HIS A 49 -4.93 -30.54 9.57
C HIS A 49 -5.65 -31.14 8.36
N ASP A 50 -6.88 -30.70 8.10
CA ASP A 50 -7.72 -31.22 7.02
C ASP A 50 -7.14 -30.87 5.65
N MET A 51 -6.60 -29.66 5.51
CA MET A 51 -5.96 -29.17 4.28
C MET A 51 -4.63 -29.87 3.96
N LYS A 52 -3.98 -30.47 4.96
CA LYS A 52 -2.68 -31.17 4.83
C LYS A 52 -2.81 -32.69 4.95
N ALA A 53 -4.03 -33.22 4.90
CA ALA A 53 -4.25 -34.65 4.94
C ALA A 53 -3.44 -35.34 3.81
N PRO A 54 -2.62 -36.35 4.12
CA PRO A 54 -1.79 -37.01 3.13
C PRO A 54 -2.67 -37.79 2.15
N VAL A 55 -2.46 -37.56 0.86
CA VAL A 55 -3.09 -38.34 -0.19
C VAL A 55 -2.29 -39.63 -0.37
N PRO A 56 -2.91 -40.82 -0.25
CA PRO A 56 -2.20 -42.09 -0.42
C PRO A 56 -1.71 -42.25 -1.87
N ASN A 57 -0.58 -42.95 -2.04
CA ASN A 57 -0.06 -43.27 -3.37
C ASN A 57 -0.95 -44.36 -4.02
N PRO A 58 -1.59 -44.10 -5.17
CA PRO A 58 -2.35 -45.14 -5.86
C PRO A 58 -1.48 -46.31 -6.29
N ALA A 59 -2.08 -47.49 -6.40
CA ALA A 59 -1.49 -48.56 -7.18
C ALA A 59 -1.62 -48.25 -8.67
N ASP A 60 -0.53 -48.37 -9.42
CA ASP A 60 -0.42 -48.02 -10.85
C ASP A 60 -1.33 -48.85 -11.78
N ALA A 61 -2.04 -49.84 -11.23
CA ALA A 61 -2.95 -50.73 -11.96
C ALA A 61 -4.25 -50.04 -12.44
N PHE A 62 -4.61 -48.86 -11.90
CA PHE A 62 -5.84 -48.15 -12.24
C PHE A 62 -5.54 -46.70 -12.63
N LEU A 63 -5.44 -46.44 -13.93
CA LEU A 63 -5.08 -45.12 -14.47
C LEU A 63 -6.07 -44.02 -14.06
N GLU A 64 -7.36 -44.33 -13.99
CA GLU A 64 -8.41 -43.40 -13.58
C GLU A 64 -8.26 -43.01 -12.11
N LEU A 65 -7.88 -43.95 -11.25
CA LEU A 65 -7.61 -43.68 -9.83
C LEU A 65 -6.36 -42.81 -9.67
N VAL A 66 -5.32 -43.06 -10.46
CA VAL A 66 -4.10 -42.23 -10.48
C VAL A 66 -4.43 -40.79 -10.89
N GLN A 67 -5.19 -40.61 -11.98
CA GLN A 67 -5.60 -39.27 -12.44
C GLN A 67 -6.49 -38.56 -11.43
N PHE A 68 -7.43 -39.28 -10.82
CA PHE A 68 -8.29 -38.73 -9.77
C PHE A 68 -7.49 -38.24 -8.57
N LEU A 69 -6.60 -39.08 -8.02
CA LEU A 69 -5.81 -38.70 -6.84
C LEU A 69 -4.85 -37.55 -7.14
N ARG A 70 -4.32 -37.47 -8.37
CA ARG A 70 -3.54 -36.32 -8.82
C ARG A 70 -4.36 -35.04 -8.84
N ALA A 71 -5.52 -35.05 -9.49
CA ALA A 71 -6.40 -33.88 -9.57
C ALA A 71 -6.90 -33.45 -8.18
N HIS A 72 -7.16 -34.43 -7.31
CA HIS A 72 -7.51 -34.19 -5.91
C HIS A 72 -6.38 -33.46 -5.18
N TRP A 73 -5.14 -33.96 -5.27
CA TRP A 73 -3.98 -33.33 -4.65
C TRP A 73 -3.72 -31.90 -5.19
N GLU A 74 -3.82 -31.69 -6.50
CA GLU A 74 -3.67 -30.37 -7.12
C GLU A 74 -4.73 -29.39 -6.60
N THR A 75 -5.98 -29.85 -6.45
CA THR A 75 -7.09 -29.04 -5.90
C THR A 75 -6.89 -28.75 -4.42
N GLN A 76 -6.48 -29.73 -3.62
CA GLN A 76 -6.17 -29.57 -2.20
C GLN A 76 -5.07 -28.53 -2.00
N GLN A 77 -4.01 -28.58 -2.81
CA GLN A 77 -2.92 -27.60 -2.76
C GLN A 77 -3.40 -26.20 -3.17
N ALA A 78 -4.20 -26.08 -4.23
CA ALA A 78 -4.75 -24.80 -4.68
C ALA A 78 -5.66 -24.16 -3.61
N ALA A 79 -6.53 -24.95 -2.98
CA ALA A 79 -7.40 -24.50 -1.89
C ALA A 79 -6.59 -24.05 -0.67
N THR A 80 -5.57 -24.82 -0.30
CA THR A 80 -4.62 -24.48 0.78
C THR A 80 -3.95 -23.14 0.47
N ASN A 81 -3.39 -22.97 -0.73
CA ASN A 81 -2.73 -21.73 -1.10
C ASN A 81 -3.68 -20.52 -1.07
N ALA A 82 -4.93 -20.69 -1.52
CA ALA A 82 -5.93 -19.63 -1.48
C ALA A 82 -6.25 -19.20 -0.05
N VAL A 83 -6.51 -20.16 0.85
CA VAL A 83 -6.84 -19.90 2.25
C VAL A 83 -5.68 -19.20 2.97
N TRP A 84 -4.45 -19.73 2.87
CA TRP A 84 -3.31 -19.05 3.49
C TRP A 84 -2.97 -17.71 2.82
N GLY A 85 -3.32 -17.55 1.55
CA GLY A 85 -3.12 -16.32 0.77
C GLY A 85 -3.99 -15.15 1.25
N VAL A 86 -5.21 -15.39 1.73
CA VAL A 86 -6.14 -14.34 2.16
C VAL A 86 -5.53 -13.46 3.24
N GLY A 87 -4.94 -14.04 4.28
CA GLY A 87 -4.33 -13.27 5.37
C GLY A 87 -3.20 -12.36 4.88
N ALA A 88 -2.33 -12.88 4.00
CA ALA A 88 -1.22 -12.11 3.45
C ALA A 88 -1.67 -11.00 2.47
N VAL A 89 -2.64 -11.29 1.59
CA VAL A 89 -3.18 -10.32 0.63
C VAL A 89 -3.90 -9.19 1.38
N THR A 90 -4.73 -9.54 2.36
CA THR A 90 -5.45 -8.56 3.17
C THR A 90 -4.51 -7.70 4.01
N GLY A 91 -3.45 -8.29 4.59
CA GLY A 91 -2.42 -7.53 5.29
C GLY A 91 -1.70 -6.53 4.37
N ARG A 92 -1.38 -6.93 3.13
CA ARG A 92 -0.80 -6.01 2.13
C ARG A 92 -1.77 -4.90 1.74
N LEU A 93 -3.06 -5.20 1.58
CA LEU A 93 -4.08 -4.19 1.28
C LEU A 93 -4.22 -3.17 2.40
N ALA A 94 -4.28 -3.63 3.66
CA ALA A 94 -4.32 -2.75 4.82
C ALA A 94 -3.06 -1.88 4.91
N GLY A 95 -1.87 -2.44 4.64
CA GLY A 95 -0.62 -1.68 4.56
C GLY A 95 -0.64 -0.63 3.45
N ALA A 96 -1.15 -0.96 2.27
CA ALA A 96 -1.29 -0.02 1.17
C ALA A 96 -2.25 1.13 1.51
N ALA A 97 -3.39 0.83 2.14
CA ALA A 97 -4.34 1.84 2.60
C ALA A 97 -3.71 2.80 3.62
N GLU A 98 -2.92 2.29 4.57
CA GLU A 98 -2.19 3.11 5.55
C GLU A 98 -1.15 4.02 4.88
N THR A 99 -0.40 3.49 3.91
CA THR A 99 0.57 4.27 3.13
C THR A 99 -0.11 5.41 2.38
N VAL A 100 -1.23 5.12 1.71
CA VAL A 100 -2.01 6.14 0.99
C VAL A 100 -2.52 7.21 1.97
N ALA A 101 -3.13 6.80 3.08
CA ALA A 101 -3.64 7.72 4.10
C ALA A 101 -2.54 8.63 4.67
N SER A 102 -1.35 8.08 4.91
CA SER A 102 -0.19 8.83 5.44
C SER A 102 0.34 9.85 4.43
N THR A 103 0.43 9.48 3.15
CA THR A 103 0.86 10.39 2.08
C THR A 103 -0.11 11.56 1.94
N TYR A 104 -1.42 11.30 1.87
CA TYR A 104 -2.44 12.37 1.78
C TYR A 104 -2.42 13.28 3.02
N ALA A 105 -2.31 12.72 4.22
CA ALA A 105 -2.20 13.52 5.45
C ALA A 105 -0.99 14.47 5.43
N GLY A 106 0.16 14.02 4.91
CA GLY A 106 1.33 14.86 4.74
C GLY A 106 1.11 16.00 3.73
N THR A 107 0.47 15.71 2.60
CA THR A 107 0.17 16.70 1.56
C THR A 107 -0.83 17.76 2.04
N ASP A 108 -1.87 17.35 2.77
CA ASP A 108 -2.86 18.28 3.35
C ASP A 108 -2.21 19.18 4.41
N ALA A 109 -1.37 18.62 5.29
CA ALA A 109 -0.65 19.38 6.29
C ALA A 109 0.32 20.40 5.66
N PHE A 110 1.03 20.01 4.59
CA PHE A 110 1.91 20.92 3.86
C PHE A 110 1.13 22.04 3.17
N SER A 111 0.00 21.71 2.54
CA SER A 111 -0.87 22.68 1.88
C SER A 111 -1.45 23.67 2.88
N ALA A 112 -1.94 23.19 4.03
CA ALA A 112 -2.42 24.03 5.12
C ALA A 112 -1.34 24.98 5.66
N ALA A 113 -0.10 24.51 5.82
CA ALA A 113 1.01 25.36 6.25
C ALA A 113 1.34 26.45 5.21
N ARG A 114 1.32 26.11 3.91
CA ARG A 114 1.53 27.08 2.82
C ARG A 114 0.42 28.13 2.78
N VAL A 115 -0.84 27.72 2.92
CA VAL A 115 -1.98 28.64 2.97
C VAL A 115 -1.85 29.58 4.17
N ALA A 116 -1.57 29.06 5.37
CA ALA A 116 -1.36 29.89 6.55
C ALA A 116 -0.19 30.87 6.39
N ASP A 117 0.89 30.47 5.70
CA ASP A 117 2.01 31.36 5.38
C ASP A 117 1.62 32.47 4.42
N VAL A 118 0.82 32.16 3.38
CA VAL A 118 0.29 33.15 2.43
C VAL A 118 -0.67 34.10 3.13
N GLU A 119 -1.61 33.60 3.92
CA GLU A 119 -2.55 34.42 4.70
C GLU A 119 -1.81 35.36 5.65
N ARG A 120 -0.77 34.86 6.35
CA ARG A 120 0.07 35.69 7.22
C ARG A 120 0.82 36.79 6.45
N ALA A 121 1.33 36.48 5.26
CA ALA A 121 1.99 37.44 4.39
C ALA A 121 1.02 38.51 3.86
N LEU A 122 -0.19 38.12 3.49
CA LEU A 122 -1.25 39.03 3.07
C LEU A 122 -1.75 39.92 4.21
N ALA A 123 -1.81 39.40 5.44
CA ALA A 123 -2.20 40.16 6.63
C ALA A 123 -1.15 41.18 7.10
N HIS A 124 0.12 41.01 6.72
CA HIS A 124 1.22 41.91 7.08
C HIS A 124 2.00 42.38 5.84
N PRO A 125 1.39 43.19 4.95
CA PRO A 125 1.97 43.54 3.64
C PRO A 125 3.23 44.44 3.71
N GLY A 126 3.75 44.75 4.91
CA GLY A 126 4.90 45.64 5.10
C GLY A 126 6.05 45.07 5.94
N THR A 127 5.98 43.82 6.40
CA THR A 127 7.07 43.22 7.17
C THR A 127 7.90 42.34 6.24
N PRO A 128 9.15 42.72 5.88
CA PRO A 128 10.02 41.84 5.12
C PRO A 128 10.26 40.57 5.93
N ARG A 129 9.72 39.44 5.46
CA ARG A 129 10.00 38.13 6.03
C ARG A 129 11.47 37.83 5.74
N ALA A 130 12.26 37.57 6.78
CA ALA A 130 13.61 37.06 6.62
C ALA A 130 13.57 35.88 5.66
N THR A 131 14.36 35.97 4.60
CA THR A 131 14.52 34.93 3.58
C THR A 131 14.71 33.60 4.32
N PRO A 132 13.84 32.59 4.12
CA PRO A 132 14.12 31.28 4.68
C PRO A 132 15.46 30.86 4.10
N ALA A 133 16.43 30.57 4.97
CA ALA A 133 17.72 30.04 4.55
C ALA A 133 17.47 28.86 3.58
N PRO A 134 18.20 28.78 2.46
CA PRO A 134 17.98 27.72 1.49
C PRO A 134 18.00 26.37 2.20
N LEU A 135 16.90 25.61 2.05
CA LEU A 135 16.84 24.23 2.51
C LEU A 135 17.86 23.46 1.69
N VAL A 136 19.01 23.16 2.30
CA VAL A 136 19.99 22.23 1.75
C VAL A 136 19.36 20.85 1.83
N LEU A 137 18.76 20.40 0.73
CA LEU A 137 18.27 19.03 0.59
C LEU A 137 19.49 18.17 0.24
N SER A 138 20.05 17.48 1.22
CA SER A 138 21.09 16.48 0.96
C SER A 138 20.50 15.31 0.19
N ASP A 139 21.05 15.02 -0.99
CA ASP A 139 20.70 13.84 -1.79
C ASP A 139 21.13 12.57 -1.02
N PRO A 140 20.20 11.68 -0.62
CA PRO A 140 20.53 10.48 0.14
C PRO A 140 21.19 9.37 -0.70
N THR A 141 21.50 9.61 -1.97
CA THR A 141 22.05 8.58 -2.89
C THR A 141 23.30 9.01 -3.66
N GLY A 142 23.82 10.21 -3.44
CA GLY A 142 25.03 10.72 -4.10
C GLY A 142 26.30 10.51 -3.26
N PRO A 143 27.48 10.25 -3.87
CA PRO A 143 28.75 10.25 -3.14
C PRO A 143 29.07 11.67 -2.64
N ASP A 144 29.61 11.77 -1.42
CA ASP A 144 30.00 13.01 -0.72
C ASP A 144 30.67 14.05 -1.65
N GLU A 145 29.90 15.01 -2.16
CA GLU A 145 30.41 16.22 -2.81
C GLU A 145 29.77 17.48 -2.19
N PRO A 146 30.50 18.61 -2.12
CA PRO A 146 30.06 19.81 -1.43
C PRO A 146 28.84 20.47 -2.10
N PRO A 147 28.02 21.22 -1.34
CA PRO A 147 26.75 21.73 -1.82
C PRO A 147 26.91 22.73 -2.96
N VAL A 148 26.23 22.48 -4.08
CA VAL A 148 26.15 23.39 -5.22
C VAL A 148 25.18 24.52 -4.88
N VAL A 149 25.71 25.75 -4.84
CA VAL A 149 24.91 26.98 -4.75
C VAL A 149 24.53 27.42 -6.17
N LEU A 150 23.24 27.35 -6.51
CA LEU A 150 22.73 27.90 -7.78
C LEU A 150 22.33 29.38 -7.59
N PRO A 151 22.56 30.25 -8.61
CA PRO A 151 22.23 31.67 -8.58
C PRO A 151 20.72 31.97 -8.64
#